data_AF-A0A0W8F467-F1
#
_entry.id   AF-A0A0W8F467-F1
#
_cell.length_a   1.000
_cell.length_b   1.000
_cell.length_c   1.000
_cell.angle_alpha   90.00
_cell.angle_beta   90.00
_cell.angle_gamma   90.00
#
_symmetry.space_group_name_H-M   'P 1'
#
loop_
_entity.id
_entity.type
_entity.pdbx_description
1 polymer ?
#
loop_
_entity_poly.entity_id
_entity_poly.type
_entity_poly.pdbx_seq_one_letter_code
_entity_poly.pdbx_strand_id
1 'polypeptide(L)'
;MRIHLGHISSLDIMAKTLELFSPGTLVGMECVLMAVDAGIIPEGIPVVCCAGTERGLDTAWIVRSSASANIFHPERGFRFIELLAKPGIAMNPPVGIGYIR
;
A
#
# COMPACT_ATOMS: atom_id res chain seq x y z
N MET A 1 11.29 6.28 -11.37
CA MET A 1 10.75 6.71 -12.67
C MET A 1 9.30 7.20 -12.48
N ARG A 2 9.09 8.30 -11.72
CA ARG A 2 7.75 8.88 -11.43
C ARG A 2 7.67 10.38 -11.79
N ILE A 3 8.81 10.96 -12.17
CA ILE A 3 9.03 12.42 -12.29
C ILE A 3 8.91 12.94 -13.73
N HIS A 4 8.66 12.05 -14.70
CA HIS A 4 8.76 12.37 -16.13
C HIS A 4 7.53 11.98 -16.95
N LEU A 5 6.49 11.42 -16.34
CA LEU A 5 5.34 10.88 -17.08
C LEU A 5 4.31 11.96 -17.46
N GLY A 6 4.29 13.12 -16.80
CA GLY A 6 3.35 14.22 -17.11
C GLY A 6 1.85 13.86 -17.00
N HIS A 7 1.52 12.64 -16.59
CA HIS A 7 0.20 12.06 -16.57
C HIS A 7 0.00 11.22 -15.31
N ILE A 8 -1.22 11.23 -14.79
CA ILE A 8 -1.63 10.45 -13.62
C ILE A 8 -1.92 9.01 -14.06
N SER A 9 -1.29 8.04 -13.40
CA SER A 9 -1.53 6.61 -13.65
C SER A 9 -2.57 6.03 -12.68
N SER A 10 -3.11 4.85 -13.01
CA SER A 10 -3.99 4.11 -12.10
C SER A 10 -3.30 3.74 -10.78
N LEU A 11 -1.98 3.53 -10.81
CA LEU A 11 -1.20 3.28 -9.60
C LEU A 11 -1.12 4.52 -8.71
N ASP A 12 -1.03 5.72 -9.30
CA ASP A 12 -1.05 6.97 -8.53
C ASP A 12 -2.41 7.18 -7.85
N ILE A 13 -3.49 6.86 -8.54
CA ILE A 13 -4.84 6.92 -7.97
C ILE A 13 -4.97 5.94 -6.81
N MET A 14 -4.51 4.69 -6.98
CA MET A 14 -4.52 3.69 -5.91
C MET A 14 -3.67 4.14 -4.72
N ALA A 15 -2.46 4.64 -4.97
CA ALA A 15 -1.57 5.17 -3.96
C ALA A 15 -2.22 6.30 -3.16
N LYS A 16 -2.73 7.32 -3.85
CA LYS A 16 -3.41 8.45 -3.21
C LYS A 16 -4.69 8.07 -2.49
N THR A 17 -5.39 7.03 -2.94
CA THR A 17 -6.57 6.51 -2.24
C THR A 17 -6.18 5.83 -0.93
N LEU A 18 -5.12 5.02 -0.92
CA LEU A 18 -4.66 4.33 0.29
C LEU A 18 -3.99 5.27 1.30
N GLU A 19 -3.31 6.31 0.82
CA GLU A 19 -2.75 7.38 1.67
C GLU A 19 -3.83 8.10 2.50
N LEU A 20 -5.11 8.10 2.07
CA LEU A 20 -6.23 8.64 2.88
C LEU A 20 -6.45 7.87 4.19
N PHE A 21 -6.09 6.58 4.24
CA PHE A 21 -6.10 5.81 5.48
C PHE A 21 -4.86 6.14 6.31
N SER A 22 -3.70 6.01 5.68
CA SER A 22 -2.38 6.46 6.14
C SER A 22 -1.36 6.19 5.03
N PRO A 23 -0.26 6.94 4.93
CA PRO A 23 0.86 6.59 4.04
C PRO A 23 1.37 5.15 4.28
N GLY A 24 1.42 4.72 5.54
CA GLY A 24 1.78 3.34 5.89
C GLY A 24 0.84 2.27 5.31
N THR A 25 -0.43 2.57 5.04
CA THR A 25 -1.36 1.60 4.42
C THR A 25 -0.93 1.24 3.00
N LEU A 26 -0.55 2.24 2.21
CA LEU A 26 -0.01 2.04 0.86
C LEU A 26 1.29 1.23 0.92
N VAL A 27 2.26 1.72 1.69
CA VAL A 27 3.58 1.11 1.80
C VAL A 27 3.48 -0.33 2.26
N GLY A 28 2.62 -0.59 3.25
CA GLY A 28 2.38 -1.93 3.75
C GLY A 28 1.87 -2.89 2.68
N MET A 29 0.86 -2.47 1.91
CA MET A 29 0.37 -3.27 0.77
C MET A 29 1.49 -3.54 -0.24
N GLU A 30 2.25 -2.52 -0.66
CA GLU A 30 3.36 -2.68 -1.60
C GLU A 30 4.42 -3.67 -1.09
N CYS A 31 4.80 -3.57 0.20
CA CYS A 31 5.73 -4.51 0.81
C CYS A 31 5.24 -5.95 0.75
N VAL A 32 3.95 -6.20 1.01
CA VAL A 32 3.37 -7.56 0.92
C VAL A 32 3.38 -8.05 -0.52
N LEU A 33 2.95 -7.23 -1.48
CA LEU A 33 2.97 -7.62 -2.90
C LEU A 33 4.39 -7.96 -3.36
N MET A 34 5.37 -7.10 -3.05
CA MET A 34 6.78 -7.33 -3.37
C MET A 34 7.34 -8.59 -2.70
N ALA A 35 6.96 -8.85 -1.45
CA ALA A 35 7.41 -10.04 -0.73
C ALA A 35 6.81 -11.33 -1.30
N VAL A 36 5.56 -11.32 -1.77
CA VAL A 36 4.97 -12.46 -2.51
C VAL A 36 5.65 -12.64 -3.86
N ASP A 37 5.84 -11.56 -4.62
CA ASP A 37 6.47 -11.61 -5.94
C ASP A 37 7.92 -12.12 -5.86
N ALA A 38 8.63 -11.79 -4.77
CA ALA A 38 9.98 -12.29 -4.49
C ALA A 38 10.00 -13.73 -3.95
N GLY A 39 8.84 -14.36 -3.70
CA GLY A 39 8.74 -15.71 -3.17
C GLY A 39 9.08 -15.83 -1.67
N ILE A 40 9.11 -14.73 -0.94
CA ILE A 40 9.46 -14.71 0.50
C ILE A 40 8.25 -15.09 1.36
N ILE A 41 7.05 -14.70 0.95
CA ILE A 41 5.79 -15.10 1.59
C ILE A 41 4.88 -15.84 0.59
N PRO A 42 4.20 -16.92 1.01
CA PRO A 42 3.22 -17.59 0.15
C PRO A 42 2.08 -16.65 -0.25
N GLU A 43 1.50 -16.87 -1.43
CA GLU A 43 0.29 -16.19 -1.87
C GLU A 43 -0.95 -16.75 -1.14
N GLY A 44 -1.90 -15.87 -0.78
CA GLY A 44 -3.23 -16.25 -0.31
C GLY A 44 -3.35 -16.52 1.18
N ILE A 45 -2.30 -16.30 1.98
CA ILE A 45 -2.30 -16.52 3.43
C ILE A 45 -2.48 -15.22 4.21
N PRO A 46 -3.01 -15.27 5.45
CA PRO A 46 -3.00 -14.11 6.34
C PRO A 46 -1.57 -13.73 6.73
N VAL A 47 -1.23 -12.44 6.63
CA VAL A 47 0.05 -11.89 7.06
C VAL A 47 -0.17 -10.61 7.86
N VAL A 48 0.65 -10.41 8.88
CA VAL A 48 0.75 -9.11 9.57
C VAL A 48 1.70 -8.24 8.78
N CYS A 49 1.21 -7.09 8.35
CA CYS A 49 1.97 -6.09 7.65
C CYS A 49 2.11 -4.84 8.52
N CYS A 50 3.34 -4.36 8.67
CA CYS A 50 3.64 -3.14 9.42
C CYS A 50 4.45 -2.18 8.55
N ALA A 51 4.08 -0.90 8.58
CA ALA A 51 4.70 0.18 7.81
C ALA A 51 4.58 1.52 8.54
N GLY A 52 5.20 2.56 7.99
CA GLY A 52 5.32 3.88 8.61
C GLY A 52 5.05 5.05 7.67
N THR A 53 4.81 6.22 8.23
CA THR A 53 4.78 7.50 7.49
C THR A 53 6.15 8.17 7.50
N GLU A 54 6.77 8.32 6.32
CA GLU A 54 8.13 8.83 6.10
C GLU A 54 9.26 8.01 6.77
N ARG A 55 9.19 7.80 8.09
CA ARG A 55 10.12 7.04 8.92
C ARG A 55 9.37 6.32 10.05
N GLY A 56 9.96 5.23 10.54
CA GLY A 56 9.40 4.46 11.66
C GLY A 56 8.28 3.53 11.23
N LEU A 57 7.39 3.23 12.17
CA LEU A 57 6.32 2.25 12.02
C LEU A 57 5.10 2.74 12.83
N ASP A 58 4.04 3.11 12.13
CA ASP A 58 2.84 3.73 12.70
C ASP A 58 1.52 3.09 12.23
N THR A 59 1.59 2.22 11.21
CA THR A 59 0.44 1.51 10.63
C THR A 59 0.68 0.01 10.63
N ALA A 60 -0.32 -0.75 11.06
CA ALA A 60 -0.31 -2.21 11.08
C ALA A 60 -1.66 -2.80 10.64
N TRP A 61 -1.60 -3.81 9.79
CA TRP A 61 -2.76 -4.52 9.23
C TRP A 61 -2.54 -6.03 9.30
N ILE A 62 -3.63 -6.78 9.45
CA ILE A 62 -3.72 -8.17 8.98
C ILE A 62 -4.30 -8.12 7.56
N VAL A 63 -3.62 -8.75 6.61
CA VAL A 63 -4.02 -8.78 5.20
C VAL A 63 -3.92 -10.19 4.64
N ARG A 64 -4.63 -10.46 3.55
CA ARG A 64 -4.39 -11.65 2.73
C ARG A 64 -3.34 -11.31 1.68
N SER A 65 -2.22 -12.02 1.71
CA SER A 65 -1.13 -11.85 0.75
C SER A 65 -1.59 -12.18 -0.67
N SER A 66 -1.05 -11.47 -1.66
CA SER A 66 -1.34 -11.63 -3.09
C SER A 66 -0.09 -11.28 -3.90
N ALA A 67 0.12 -11.92 -5.05
CA ALA A 67 1.07 -11.43 -6.03
C ALA A 67 0.57 -10.11 -6.63
N SER A 68 1.47 -9.23 -7.08
CA SER A 68 1.07 -7.94 -7.68
C SER A 68 0.21 -8.14 -8.94
N ALA A 69 0.54 -9.14 -9.75
CA ALA A 69 -0.23 -9.51 -10.95
C ALA A 69 -1.68 -9.94 -10.63
N ASN A 70 -1.95 -10.38 -9.40
CA ASN A 70 -3.25 -10.86 -8.95
C ASN A 70 -4.01 -9.87 -8.06
N ILE A 71 -3.50 -8.65 -7.84
CA ILE A 71 -4.00 -7.72 -6.82
C ILE A 71 -5.54 -7.56 -6.79
N PHE A 72 -6.20 -7.49 -7.95
CA PHE A 72 -7.66 -7.36 -8.08
C PHE A 72 -8.39 -8.67 -8.42
N HIS A 73 -7.69 -9.81 -8.46
CA HIS A 73 -8.31 -11.09 -8.74
C HIS A 73 -9.40 -11.41 -7.70
N PRO A 74 -10.57 -11.93 -8.08
CA PRO A 74 -11.69 -12.18 -7.17
C PRO A 74 -11.34 -13.12 -6.02
N GLU A 75 -10.64 -14.22 -6.32
CA GLU A 75 -10.28 -15.24 -5.32
C GLU A 75 -8.87 -15.13 -4.75
N ARG A 76 -7.89 -14.66 -5.54
CA ARG A 76 -6.46 -14.62 -5.18
C ARG A 76 -5.97 -13.23 -4.80
N GLY A 77 -6.78 -12.20 -5.02
CA GLY A 77 -6.33 -10.83 -4.87
C GLY A 77 -6.12 -10.41 -3.43
N PHE A 78 -5.42 -9.28 -3.30
CA PHE A 78 -5.06 -8.68 -2.02
C PHE A 78 -6.32 -8.27 -1.25
N ARG A 79 -6.37 -8.54 0.06
CA ARG A 79 -7.50 -8.15 0.91
C ARG A 79 -6.99 -7.59 2.22
N PHE A 80 -7.48 -6.42 2.61
CA PHE A 80 -7.38 -5.93 3.98
C PHE A 80 -8.37 -6.72 4.85
N ILE A 81 -7.89 -7.37 5.91
CA ILE A 81 -8.72 -8.21 6.80
C ILE A 81 -9.04 -7.42 8.07
N GLU A 82 -8.00 -6.94 8.77
CA GLU A 82 -8.15 -6.26 10.06
C GLU A 82 -7.14 -5.13 10.20
N LEU A 83 -7.59 -3.96 10.64
CA LEU A 83 -6.74 -2.82 10.95
C LEU A 83 -6.36 -2.88 12.43
N LEU A 84 -5.07 -3.05 12.72
CA LEU A 84 -4.57 -3.15 14.10
C LEU A 84 -4.20 -1.77 14.67
N ALA A 85 -3.51 -0.96 13.86
CA ALA A 85 -3.08 0.37 14.24
C ALA A 85 -2.93 1.26 13.00
N LYS A 86 -3.23 2.55 13.16
CA LYS A 86 -2.87 3.62 12.23
C LYS A 86 -2.81 4.94 12.98
N PRO A 87 -2.18 5.99 12.41
CA PRO A 87 -2.33 7.35 12.91
C PRO A 87 -3.81 7.76 13.04
N GLY A 88 -4.15 8.43 14.14
CA GLY A 88 -5.50 8.97 14.35
C GLY A 88 -5.87 10.00 13.28
N ILE A 89 -4.92 10.88 12.96
CA ILE A 89 -4.97 11.79 11.82
C ILE A 89 -3.97 11.26 10.80
N ALA A 90 -4.44 10.86 9.63
CA ALA A 90 -3.53 10.62 8.52
C ALA A 90 -2.90 11.98 8.17
N MET A 91 -1.60 12.13 8.42
CA MET A 91 -0.84 13.22 7.81
C MET A 91 -0.91 12.96 6.31
N ASN A 92 -1.85 13.63 5.66
CA ASN A 92 -1.78 13.74 4.23
C ASN A 92 -0.52 14.59 4.02
N PRO A 93 0.57 14.07 3.40
CA PRO A 93 1.62 14.97 2.95
C PRO A 93 0.90 16.07 2.17
N PRO A 94 1.25 17.35 2.39
CA PRO A 94 0.55 18.46 1.77
C PRO A 94 0.32 18.08 0.32
N VAL A 95 -0.89 18.32 -0.17
CA VAL A 95 -1.26 18.16 -1.59
C VAL A 95 -0.51 19.22 -2.42
N GLY A 96 0.76 19.48 -2.10
CA GLY A 96 1.80 20.00 -2.95
C GLY A 96 2.00 19.00 -4.07
N ILE A 97 1.08 19.09 -5.02
CA ILE A 97 1.13 18.67 -6.40
C ILE A 97 2.28 19.45 -7.10
N GLY A 98 3.50 19.42 -6.53
CA GLY A 98 4.72 19.84 -7.20
C GLY A 98 5.26 18.76 -8.15
N TYR A 99 4.66 17.55 -8.11
CA TYR A 99 5.00 16.40 -8.95
C TYR A 99 3.89 16.02 -9.96
N ILE A 100 2.73 16.70 -9.93
CA ILE A 100 1.63 16.49 -10.90
C ILE A 100 1.47 17.71 -11.83
N ARG A 101 2.58 18.43 -12.05
CA ARG A 101 2.76 19.41 -13.12
C ARG A 101 3.99 19.06 -13.91
#